data_AF-A0A8K0TTS2-F1
#
_entry.id   AF-A0A8K0TTS2-F1
#
_cell.length_a   1.000
_cell.length_b   1.000
_cell.length_c   1.000
_cell.angle_alpha   90.00
_cell.angle_beta   90.00
_cell.angle_gamma   90.00
#
_symmetry.space_group_name_H-M   'P 1'
#
loop_
_entity.id
_entity.type
_entity.pdbx_description
1 polymer ?
#
loop_
_entity_poly.entity_id
_entity_poly.type
_entity_poly.pdbx_seq_one_letter_code
_entity_poly.pdbx_strand_id
1 'polypeptide(L)'
;MAHTLSLSDTVDKMATQATTTLNWDVVVNYSVPAINGLLAETFKDESTKQIKDIEFDIAVPNPFDTKETVSIHYKFGLGAPLLSFNPRGSEGPTCNLTFPIVGGTVATKGGDTDTVPSGLYSLVFRVLNLHTASGTEVTDPKSDDQSYTFHDDTDGKQGYVVIDLHTSKSLTVAVLVDGSSKATHVSSIDTYILFMEASIQNQLHSHGKYQDIRYQIARVSSYTPPAGMIELQPKSFRFDAFLPDNTSNGVLSIFIQTRDKIYGKQTELWRAWEDQWILKLHCSPIPEGETSSIILNKNMVYESVIKPALEAAKFSGKGLSNTTGSLEVKIDTGKRVHRDKFYYKVPGSDAFGYEWYKADAVDVTLPPLTLTLKENSGSPTYATSWEWQYSCKWEYDDAGPTGIDGSIQDHITDGTTTAIHTLPKDPNAHPKVVTLLDDYSLKMDCSISKDDWKVTFDPEKRSAWEKFWEGPDTVPKWMKGLDVEVPDFDLQLGSVDFFLTTNLLFPGDKQVIDVDKKAGLHIPGDLYLVGKVKTK
;
A
#
# COMPACT_ATOMS: atom_id res chain seq x y z
N MET A 1 -11.64 10.63 17.46
CA MET A 1 -12.01 9.25 17.09
C MET A 1 -11.71 9.11 15.61
N ALA A 2 -11.02 8.05 15.18
CA ALA A 2 -10.87 7.80 13.76
C ALA A 2 -12.16 7.14 13.27
N HIS A 3 -12.70 7.65 12.16
CA HIS A 3 -13.84 7.05 11.50
C HIS A 3 -13.36 6.42 10.20
N THR A 4 -14.08 5.39 9.74
CA THR A 4 -13.93 4.92 8.36
C THR A 4 -14.40 6.04 7.44
N LEU A 5 -13.50 6.56 6.61
CA LEU A 5 -13.78 7.63 5.66
C LEU A 5 -13.97 7.06 4.26
N SER A 6 -14.49 7.87 3.33
CA SER A 6 -14.46 7.53 1.91
C SER A 6 -13.03 7.29 1.43
N LEU A 7 -12.86 6.59 0.31
CA LEU A 7 -11.55 6.36 -0.30
C LEU A 7 -10.82 7.68 -0.60
N SER A 8 -11.52 8.64 -1.24
CA SER A 8 -10.95 9.95 -1.56
C SER A 8 -10.49 10.70 -0.32
N ASP A 9 -11.32 10.74 0.73
CA ASP A 9 -10.95 11.41 1.98
C ASP A 9 -9.76 10.73 2.67
N THR A 10 -9.71 9.39 2.63
CA THR A 10 -8.59 8.62 3.20
C THR A 10 -7.29 8.95 2.48
N VAL A 11 -7.31 8.99 1.14
CA VAL A 11 -6.17 9.39 0.30
C VAL A 11 -5.73 10.82 0.61
N ASP A 12 -6.69 11.76 0.72
CA ASP A 12 -6.39 13.16 1.05
C ASP A 12 -5.73 13.31 2.43
N LYS A 13 -6.14 12.50 3.42
CA LYS A 13 -5.48 12.44 4.73
C LYS A 13 -4.06 11.89 4.60
N MET A 14 -3.88 10.77 3.90
CA MET A 14 -2.55 10.19 3.68
C MET A 14 -1.61 11.19 2.99
N ALA A 15 -2.14 12.01 2.07
CA ALA A 15 -1.40 13.02 1.32
C ALA A 15 -0.73 14.11 2.18
N THR A 16 -1.16 14.27 3.43
CA THR A 16 -0.53 15.22 4.37
C THR A 16 0.74 14.67 5.02
N GLN A 17 1.10 13.41 4.77
CA GLN A 17 2.25 12.74 5.39
C GLN A 17 3.29 12.39 4.33
N ALA A 18 4.56 12.41 4.71
CA ALA A 18 5.64 12.03 3.80
C ALA A 18 5.67 10.51 3.57
N THR A 19 5.32 9.74 4.60
CA THR A 19 5.10 8.30 4.57
C THR A 19 4.07 7.93 5.62
N THR A 20 3.34 6.86 5.35
CA THR A 20 2.29 6.28 6.18
C THR A 20 2.62 4.85 6.60
N THR A 21 3.72 4.25 6.12
CA THR A 21 4.12 2.87 6.46
C THR A 21 5.01 2.77 7.69
N LEU A 22 5.33 3.89 8.36
CA LEU A 22 6.35 3.94 9.42
C LEU A 22 7.71 3.38 8.96
N ASN A 23 8.06 3.64 7.70
CA ASN A 23 9.27 3.17 7.00
C ASN A 23 9.37 1.65 6.79
N TRP A 24 8.31 0.87 7.05
CA TRP A 24 8.23 -0.50 6.57
C TRP A 24 8.03 -0.51 5.05
N ASP A 25 8.54 -1.53 4.35
CA ASP A 25 8.46 -1.60 2.89
C ASP A 25 7.02 -1.78 2.40
N VAL A 26 6.27 -2.65 3.08
CA VAL A 26 4.88 -2.97 2.78
C VAL A 26 4.08 -3.05 4.08
N VAL A 27 2.88 -2.47 4.10
CA VAL A 27 1.90 -2.66 5.18
C VAL A 27 0.59 -3.14 4.60
N VAL A 28 0.06 -4.21 5.17
CA VAL A 28 -1.15 -4.87 4.67
C VAL A 28 -2.17 -4.91 5.80
N ASN A 29 -3.33 -4.33 5.55
CA ASN A 29 -4.36 -4.11 6.55
C ASN A 29 -5.57 -4.97 6.24
N TYR A 30 -6.13 -5.59 7.28
CA TYR A 30 -7.32 -6.43 7.19
C TYR A 30 -8.33 -6.04 8.26
N SER A 31 -9.59 -5.89 7.85
CA SER A 31 -10.68 -5.64 8.78
C SER A 31 -11.03 -6.91 9.59
N VAL A 32 -11.33 -6.75 10.87
CA VAL A 32 -11.79 -7.85 11.74
C VAL A 32 -13.04 -8.57 11.17
N PRO A 33 -14.06 -7.88 10.62
CA PRO A 33 -15.17 -8.55 9.96
C PRO A 33 -14.74 -9.52 8.84
N ALA A 34 -13.77 -9.15 8.02
CA ALA A 34 -13.23 -10.04 6.99
C ALA A 34 -12.49 -11.24 7.57
N ILE A 35 -11.66 -11.02 8.61
CA ILE A 35 -10.97 -12.10 9.33
C ILE A 35 -12.00 -13.07 9.92
N ASN A 36 -13.09 -12.57 10.50
CA ASN A 36 -14.18 -13.39 11.04
C ASN A 36 -14.92 -14.20 9.97
N GLY A 37 -15.12 -13.63 8.78
CA GLY A 37 -15.64 -14.38 7.63
C GLY A 37 -14.77 -15.59 7.29
N LEU A 38 -13.45 -15.39 7.21
CA LEU A 38 -12.50 -16.47 6.93
C LEU A 38 -12.36 -17.46 8.09
N LEU A 39 -12.44 -17.02 9.35
CA LEU A 39 -12.50 -17.92 10.52
C LEU A 39 -13.72 -18.83 10.43
N ALA A 40 -14.88 -18.28 10.07
CA ALA A 40 -16.10 -19.06 9.93
C ALA A 40 -16.04 -20.08 8.79
N GLU A 41 -15.33 -19.79 7.69
CA GLU A 41 -15.06 -20.76 6.64
C GLU A 41 -14.10 -21.85 7.08
N THR A 42 -12.99 -21.46 7.71
CA THR A 42 -11.99 -22.39 8.24
C THR A 42 -12.63 -23.30 9.29
N PHE A 43 -13.60 -22.77 10.04
CA PHE A 43 -14.39 -23.55 11.00
C PHE A 43 -15.29 -24.62 10.35
N LYS A 44 -15.58 -24.54 9.04
CA LYS A 44 -16.31 -25.62 8.35
C LYS A 44 -15.39 -26.76 7.90
N ASP A 45 -14.08 -26.55 7.96
CA ASP A 45 -13.09 -27.53 7.53
C ASP A 45 -12.70 -28.43 8.72
N GLU A 46 -13.12 -29.69 8.65
CA GLU A 46 -12.85 -30.73 9.66
C GLU A 46 -11.35 -31.09 9.76
N SER A 47 -10.53 -30.73 8.77
CA SER A 47 -9.08 -30.93 8.85
C SER A 47 -8.38 -29.93 9.79
N THR A 48 -9.08 -28.86 10.18
CA THR A 48 -8.52 -27.82 11.05
C THR A 48 -8.63 -28.21 12.52
N LYS A 49 -7.54 -28.01 13.28
CA LYS A 49 -7.50 -28.28 14.74
C LYS A 49 -8.19 -27.17 15.55
N GLN A 50 -9.43 -26.83 15.23
CA GLN A 50 -10.21 -25.81 15.94
C GLN A 50 -11.12 -26.44 17.01
N ILE A 51 -11.45 -25.69 18.06
CA ILE A 51 -12.36 -26.17 19.13
C ILE A 51 -13.79 -26.16 18.60
N LYS A 52 -14.35 -27.36 18.38
CA LYS A 52 -15.77 -27.55 18.00
C LYS A 52 -16.67 -27.83 19.18
N ASP A 53 -16.11 -28.42 20.21
CA ASP A 53 -16.81 -28.80 21.42
C ASP A 53 -15.94 -28.51 22.64
N ILE A 54 -16.61 -28.23 23.75
CA ILE A 54 -15.99 -28.22 25.06
C ILE A 54 -16.80 -29.09 26.02
N GLU A 55 -16.08 -29.93 26.76
CA GLU A 55 -16.67 -30.90 27.69
C GLU A 55 -15.92 -30.82 29.01
N PHE A 56 -16.65 -30.62 30.10
CA PHE A 56 -16.06 -30.40 31.42
C PHE A 56 -17.03 -30.75 32.54
N ASP A 57 -16.46 -31.04 33.69
CA ASP A 57 -17.20 -31.28 34.92
C ASP A 57 -16.97 -30.10 35.88
N ILE A 58 -18.01 -29.79 36.67
CA ILE A 58 -17.88 -28.96 37.86
C ILE A 58 -18.35 -29.74 39.08
N ALA A 59 -17.69 -29.52 40.21
CA ALA A 59 -18.13 -30.02 41.50
C ALA A 59 -18.77 -28.87 42.28
N VAL A 60 -20.06 -29.00 42.60
CA VAL A 60 -20.81 -27.99 43.35
C VAL A 60 -21.32 -28.59 44.67
N PRO A 61 -21.42 -27.80 45.77
CA PRO A 61 -22.01 -28.30 47.00
C PRO A 61 -23.45 -28.78 46.79
N ASN A 62 -23.80 -29.95 47.34
CA ASN A 62 -25.16 -30.44 47.29
C ASN A 62 -26.06 -29.49 48.12
N PRO A 63 -27.14 -28.92 47.52
CA PRO A 63 -28.00 -27.98 48.23
C PRO A 63 -28.76 -28.62 49.41
N PHE A 64 -28.85 -29.95 49.44
CA PHE A 64 -29.54 -30.70 50.50
C PHE A 64 -28.58 -31.28 51.55
N ASP A 65 -27.29 -31.44 51.22
CA ASP A 65 -26.23 -31.82 52.17
C ASP A 65 -24.94 -31.11 51.81
N THR A 66 -24.61 -30.04 52.52
CA THR A 66 -23.41 -29.23 52.23
C THR A 66 -22.09 -29.98 52.46
N LYS A 67 -22.12 -31.20 53.01
CA LYS A 67 -20.95 -32.08 53.14
C LYS A 67 -20.71 -32.95 51.91
N GLU A 68 -21.67 -33.05 50.99
CA GLU A 68 -21.55 -33.77 49.72
C GLU A 68 -21.40 -32.80 48.55
N THR A 69 -20.68 -33.23 47.51
CA THR A 69 -20.58 -32.50 46.24
C THR A 69 -21.31 -33.26 45.14
N VAL A 70 -22.06 -32.54 44.32
CA VAL A 70 -22.66 -33.06 43.09
C VAL A 70 -21.77 -32.69 41.93
N SER A 71 -21.46 -33.68 41.09
CA SER A 71 -20.77 -33.45 39.82
C SER A 71 -21.81 -33.13 38.75
N ILE A 72 -21.64 -31.99 38.09
CA ILE A 72 -22.44 -31.60 36.93
C ILE A 72 -21.53 -31.64 35.70
N HIS A 73 -21.92 -32.46 34.73
CA HIS A 73 -21.24 -32.64 33.47
C HIS A 73 -21.84 -31.73 32.41
N TYR A 74 -21.00 -30.93 31.76
CA TYR A 74 -21.37 -30.03 30.68
C TYR A 74 -20.70 -30.45 29.38
N LYS A 75 -21.47 -30.42 28.29
CA LYS A 75 -20.97 -30.60 26.93
C LYS A 75 -21.60 -29.58 26.02
N PHE A 76 -20.79 -28.68 25.44
CA PHE A 76 -21.25 -27.64 24.53
C PHE A 76 -20.67 -27.86 23.14
N GLY A 77 -21.53 -27.79 22.13
CA GLY A 77 -21.15 -27.55 20.75
C GLY A 77 -20.95 -26.05 20.54
N LEU A 78 -19.82 -25.71 19.92
CA LEU A 78 -19.42 -24.34 19.63
C LEU A 78 -19.65 -24.02 18.15
N GLY A 79 -20.07 -22.79 17.89
CA GLY A 79 -20.09 -22.20 16.56
C GLY A 79 -18.73 -21.62 16.19
N ALA A 80 -18.65 -21.06 14.98
CA ALA A 80 -17.44 -20.41 14.50
C ALA A 80 -16.99 -19.28 15.46
N PRO A 81 -15.68 -19.20 15.78
CA PRO A 81 -15.17 -18.14 16.64
C PRO A 81 -15.24 -16.78 15.94
N LEU A 82 -15.60 -15.77 16.72
CA LEU A 82 -15.52 -14.36 16.35
C LEU A 82 -14.36 -13.72 17.09
N LEU A 83 -13.39 -13.22 16.33
CA LEU A 83 -12.28 -12.41 16.77
C LEU A 83 -12.75 -10.98 17.08
N SER A 84 -12.23 -10.43 18.17
CA SER A 84 -12.23 -9.00 18.46
C SER A 84 -10.91 -8.61 19.09
N PHE A 85 -10.34 -7.47 18.72
CA PHE A 85 -9.16 -6.94 19.41
C PHE A 85 -9.56 -6.16 20.67
N ASN A 86 -8.75 -6.25 21.71
CA ASN A 86 -8.95 -5.45 22.90
C ASN A 86 -8.37 -4.04 22.68
N PRO A 87 -8.99 -2.99 23.25
CA PRO A 87 -8.31 -1.71 23.44
C PRO A 87 -7.00 -1.98 24.18
N ARG A 88 -5.88 -1.56 23.59
CA ARG A 88 -4.55 -1.97 24.07
C ARG A 88 -4.29 -1.46 25.48
N GLY A 89 -3.76 -2.35 26.32
CA GLY A 89 -3.08 -2.03 27.58
C GLY A 89 -1.55 -2.00 27.38
N SER A 90 -0.79 -2.09 28.47
CA SER A 90 0.67 -2.00 28.47
C SER A 90 1.45 -3.21 27.90
N GLU A 91 0.77 -4.30 27.47
CA GLU A 91 1.39 -5.63 27.27
C GLU A 91 1.22 -6.23 25.86
N GLY A 92 1.00 -5.42 24.82
CA GLY A 92 0.91 -5.94 23.44
C GLY A 92 -0.52 -6.06 22.87
N PRO A 93 -0.69 -6.55 21.63
CA PRO A 93 -2.00 -6.67 21.01
C PRO A 93 -2.64 -7.96 21.53
N THR A 94 -3.69 -7.81 22.34
CA THR A 94 -4.49 -8.95 22.79
C THR A 94 -5.82 -8.97 22.06
N CYS A 95 -6.41 -10.15 22.01
CA CYS A 95 -7.70 -10.37 21.37
C CYS A 95 -8.62 -11.20 22.26
N ASN A 96 -9.88 -11.27 21.87
CA ASN A 96 -10.84 -12.20 22.40
C ASN A 96 -11.38 -13.07 21.27
N LEU A 97 -11.66 -14.33 21.59
CA LEU A 97 -12.41 -15.23 20.73
C LEU A 97 -13.77 -15.51 21.37
N THR A 98 -14.85 -15.17 20.66
CA THR A 98 -16.22 -15.44 21.09
C THR A 98 -16.78 -16.60 20.31
N PHE A 99 -17.15 -17.67 20.99
CA PHE A 99 -17.76 -18.87 20.44
C PHE A 99 -19.25 -18.89 20.80
N PRO A 100 -20.16 -18.73 19.84
CA PRO A 100 -21.59 -18.97 20.06
C PRO A 100 -21.80 -20.42 20.50
N ILE A 101 -22.61 -20.69 21.53
CA ILE A 101 -23.01 -22.06 21.85
C ILE A 101 -24.16 -22.45 20.90
N VAL A 102 -23.92 -23.44 20.05
CA VAL A 102 -24.89 -23.91 19.02
C VAL A 102 -25.74 -25.09 19.50
N GLY A 103 -25.50 -25.53 20.73
CA GLY A 103 -26.24 -26.60 21.39
C GLY A 103 -25.40 -27.26 22.47
N GLY A 104 -26.01 -28.05 23.33
CA GLY A 104 -25.27 -28.78 24.34
C GLY A 104 -26.15 -29.57 25.29
N THR A 105 -25.52 -30.20 26.28
CA THR A 105 -26.18 -30.97 27.32
C THR A 105 -25.60 -30.66 28.69
N VAL A 106 -26.45 -30.70 29.70
CA VAL A 106 -26.07 -30.62 31.11
C VAL A 106 -26.62 -31.86 31.81
N ALA A 107 -25.76 -32.63 32.48
CA ALA A 107 -26.17 -33.84 33.18
C ALA A 107 -25.64 -33.83 34.62
N THR A 108 -26.52 -34.10 35.58
CA THR A 108 -26.09 -34.42 36.95
C THR A 108 -25.85 -35.91 37.07
N LYS A 109 -24.85 -36.33 37.85
CA LYS A 109 -24.55 -37.76 38.03
C LYS A 109 -25.76 -38.50 38.64
N GLY A 110 -26.47 -39.28 37.82
CA GLY A 110 -27.66 -40.03 38.23
C GLY A 110 -29.00 -39.30 38.06
N GLY A 111 -29.01 -38.09 37.48
CA GLY A 111 -30.21 -37.32 37.17
C GLY A 111 -30.50 -37.22 35.67
N ASP A 112 -31.55 -36.47 35.33
CA ASP A 112 -31.94 -36.21 33.94
C ASP A 112 -30.90 -35.32 33.22
N THR A 113 -30.84 -35.47 31.90
CA THR A 113 -29.99 -34.65 31.03
C THR A 113 -30.82 -33.51 30.44
N ASP A 114 -30.46 -32.28 30.78
CA ASP A 114 -31.04 -31.08 30.20
C ASP A 114 -30.34 -30.70 28.89
N THR A 115 -31.08 -30.08 27.98
CA THR A 115 -30.54 -29.58 26.71
C THR A 115 -30.27 -28.08 26.79
N VAL A 116 -29.15 -27.65 26.20
CA VAL A 116 -28.79 -26.24 26.08
C VAL A 116 -29.18 -25.77 24.68
N PRO A 117 -30.08 -24.78 24.55
CA PRO A 117 -30.51 -24.30 23.25
C PRO A 117 -29.40 -23.53 22.55
N SER A 118 -29.40 -23.60 21.22
CA SER A 118 -28.52 -22.80 20.37
C SER A 118 -28.80 -21.31 20.54
N GLY A 119 -27.74 -20.49 20.52
CA GLY A 119 -27.82 -19.03 20.47
C GLY A 119 -28.15 -18.33 21.79
N LEU A 120 -28.35 -19.06 22.88
CA LEU A 120 -28.64 -18.46 24.18
C LEU A 120 -27.38 -17.98 24.91
N TYR A 121 -26.28 -18.72 24.74
CA TYR A 121 -25.02 -18.46 25.43
C TYR A 121 -23.88 -18.32 24.44
N SER A 122 -22.83 -17.61 24.84
CA SER A 122 -21.55 -17.57 24.14
C SER A 122 -20.40 -17.74 25.12
N LEU A 123 -19.39 -18.51 24.75
CA LEU A 123 -18.13 -18.57 25.48
C LEU A 123 -17.18 -17.52 24.92
N VAL A 124 -16.60 -16.72 25.80
CA VAL A 124 -15.62 -15.70 25.42
C VAL A 124 -14.29 -16.02 26.08
N PHE A 125 -13.29 -16.34 25.26
CA PHE A 125 -11.91 -16.45 25.68
C PHE A 125 -11.28 -15.07 25.55
N ARG A 126 -10.89 -14.47 26.67
CA ARG A 126 -10.45 -13.08 26.76
C ARG A 126 -8.97 -12.96 27.00
N VAL A 127 -8.39 -11.85 26.54
CA VAL A 127 -6.97 -11.51 26.78
C VAL A 127 -6.03 -12.57 26.21
N LEU A 128 -6.35 -13.03 25.00
CA LEU A 128 -5.53 -13.94 24.23
C LEU A 128 -4.39 -13.18 23.55
N ASN A 129 -3.17 -13.68 23.72
CA ASN A 129 -1.99 -13.11 23.10
C ASN A 129 -1.91 -13.53 21.63
N LEU A 130 -1.50 -12.57 20.80
CA LEU A 130 -1.08 -12.84 19.43
C LEU A 130 0.44 -13.03 19.40
N HIS A 131 0.90 -14.02 18.65
CA HIS A 131 2.31 -14.37 18.55
C HIS A 131 2.76 -14.52 17.10
N THR A 132 4.07 -14.38 16.86
CA THR A 132 4.69 -14.88 15.63
C THR A 132 5.20 -16.29 15.82
N ALA A 133 5.16 -17.11 14.77
CA ALA A 133 5.71 -18.47 14.81
C ALA A 133 6.33 -18.89 13.48
N SER A 134 7.32 -19.78 13.53
CA SER A 134 8.00 -20.38 12.37
C SER A 134 7.48 -21.78 12.05
N GLY A 135 7.62 -22.19 10.79
CA GLY A 135 7.41 -23.58 10.37
C GLY A 135 5.95 -24.00 10.27
N THR A 136 5.72 -25.23 9.79
CA THR A 136 4.37 -25.81 9.64
C THR A 136 3.77 -26.25 10.97
N GLU A 137 4.63 -26.57 11.94
CA GLU A 137 4.27 -26.84 13.32
C GLU A 137 4.77 -25.65 14.14
N VAL A 138 3.84 -24.78 14.52
CA VAL A 138 4.06 -23.65 15.42
C VAL A 138 4.72 -24.22 16.68
N THR A 139 6.05 -24.15 16.81
CA THR A 139 6.78 -24.88 17.87
C THR A 139 7.37 -23.94 18.92
N ASP A 140 7.49 -22.65 18.60
CA ASP A 140 8.06 -21.64 19.50
C ASP A 140 7.47 -20.24 19.23
N PRO A 141 6.30 -19.90 19.83
CA PRO A 141 5.70 -18.59 19.66
C PRO A 141 6.58 -17.51 20.27
N LYS A 142 7.07 -16.57 19.45
CA LYS A 142 7.85 -15.42 19.91
C LYS A 142 6.92 -14.28 20.30
N SER A 143 7.35 -13.47 21.26
CA SER A 143 6.57 -12.30 21.72
C SER A 143 6.31 -11.33 20.57
N ASP A 144 5.19 -10.62 20.65
CA ASP A 144 4.71 -9.58 19.73
C ASP A 144 5.70 -8.40 19.52
N ASP A 145 6.63 -8.21 20.46
CA ASP A 145 7.63 -7.14 20.39
C ASP A 145 8.84 -7.40 19.50
N GLN A 146 8.98 -8.61 18.96
CA GLN A 146 10.09 -8.97 18.08
C GLN A 146 9.62 -9.18 16.64
N SER A 147 10.35 -8.59 15.70
CA SER A 147 10.18 -8.88 14.27
C SER A 147 10.52 -10.33 14.00
N TYR A 148 9.67 -11.03 13.26
CA TYR A 148 9.96 -12.34 12.72
C TYR A 148 10.92 -12.18 11.55
N THR A 149 12.08 -12.81 11.60
CA THR A 149 13.07 -12.83 10.52
C THR A 149 13.04 -14.18 9.83
N PHE A 150 12.93 -14.18 8.50
CA PHE A 150 12.98 -15.42 7.73
C PHE A 150 14.40 -15.99 7.71
N HIS A 151 14.49 -17.32 7.72
CA HIS A 151 15.73 -18.06 7.65
C HIS A 151 15.74 -18.92 6.38
N ASP A 152 16.93 -19.28 5.89
CA ASP A 152 17.10 -19.96 4.60
C ASP A 152 16.65 -21.44 4.61
N ASP A 153 16.35 -21.99 5.78
CA ASP A 153 15.80 -23.33 5.95
C ASP A 153 14.32 -23.41 5.55
N THR A 154 13.84 -24.61 5.20
CA THR A 154 12.49 -24.80 4.64
C THR A 154 11.38 -24.35 5.59
N ASP A 155 11.58 -24.53 6.90
CA ASP A 155 10.62 -24.12 7.94
C ASP A 155 10.71 -22.61 8.23
N GLY A 156 11.89 -22.01 8.07
CA GLY A 156 12.12 -20.58 8.25
C GLY A 156 11.62 -19.70 7.10
N LYS A 157 11.19 -20.29 5.97
CA LYS A 157 10.59 -19.57 4.82
C LYS A 157 9.11 -19.24 4.98
N GLN A 158 8.46 -19.72 6.04
CA GLN A 158 7.09 -19.39 6.37
C GLN A 158 7.01 -18.90 7.81
N GLY A 159 6.39 -17.75 8.01
CA GLY A 159 6.09 -17.25 9.34
C GLY A 159 4.60 -16.95 9.49
N TYR A 160 4.08 -17.13 10.68
CA TYR A 160 2.66 -17.10 10.98
C TYR A 160 2.34 -16.07 12.06
N VAL A 161 1.14 -15.50 12.00
CA VAL A 161 0.50 -14.79 13.12
C VAL A 161 -0.55 -15.74 13.71
N VAL A 162 -0.39 -16.08 14.97
CA VAL A 162 -1.21 -17.09 15.65
C VAL A 162 -1.84 -16.57 16.92
N ILE A 163 -3.04 -17.04 17.22
CA ILE A 163 -3.59 -17.03 18.57
C ILE A 163 -3.25 -18.37 19.21
N ASP A 164 -2.48 -18.33 20.28
CA ASP A 164 -2.10 -19.49 21.06
C ASP A 164 -2.83 -19.46 22.41
N LEU A 165 -3.74 -20.41 22.62
CA LEU A 165 -4.53 -20.48 23.84
C LEU A 165 -3.66 -20.86 25.04
N HIS A 166 -2.65 -21.72 24.83
CA HIS A 166 -1.85 -22.29 25.90
C HIS A 166 -0.82 -21.29 26.43
N THR A 167 -0.18 -20.51 25.55
CA THR A 167 0.82 -19.52 25.97
C THR A 167 0.22 -18.21 26.50
N SER A 168 -1.09 -18.02 26.36
CA SER A 168 -1.83 -16.85 26.87
C SER A 168 -2.07 -16.96 28.38
N LYS A 169 -1.03 -16.73 29.20
CA LYS A 169 -1.11 -16.87 30.68
C LYS A 169 -2.18 -16.00 31.35
N SER A 170 -2.53 -14.86 30.74
CA SER A 170 -3.54 -13.93 31.23
C SER A 170 -4.95 -14.26 30.71
N LEU A 171 -5.12 -15.38 30.00
CA LEU A 171 -6.40 -15.83 29.46
C LEU A 171 -7.42 -15.98 30.59
N THR A 172 -8.59 -15.39 30.37
CA THR A 172 -9.78 -15.57 31.21
C THR A 172 -10.95 -16.03 30.35
N VAL A 173 -11.88 -16.74 30.96
CA VAL A 173 -13.07 -17.25 30.27
C VAL A 173 -14.29 -16.54 30.84
N ALA A 174 -15.20 -16.13 29.98
CA ALA A 174 -16.50 -15.60 30.36
C ALA A 174 -17.61 -16.33 29.61
N VAL A 175 -18.74 -16.53 30.27
CA VAL A 175 -19.98 -16.99 29.62
C VAL A 175 -20.92 -15.79 29.50
N LEU A 176 -21.31 -15.44 28.28
CA LEU A 176 -22.26 -14.37 28.01
C LEU A 176 -23.64 -14.93 27.71
N VAL A 177 -24.67 -14.30 28.28
CA VAL A 177 -26.08 -14.57 27.99
C VAL A 177 -26.55 -13.58 26.92
N ASP A 178 -27.17 -14.08 25.84
CA ASP A 178 -27.82 -13.20 24.87
C ASP A 178 -29.06 -12.55 25.51
N GLY A 179 -28.96 -11.24 25.77
CA GLY A 179 -29.98 -10.45 26.46
C GLY A 179 -31.32 -10.34 25.75
N SER A 180 -31.42 -10.78 24.48
CA SER A 180 -32.67 -10.83 23.73
C SER A 180 -33.59 -11.99 24.18
N SER A 181 -33.03 -13.01 24.84
CA SER A 181 -33.74 -14.18 25.35
C SER A 181 -33.82 -14.15 26.89
N LYS A 182 -34.50 -13.14 27.46
CA LYS A 182 -34.90 -13.13 28.88
C LYS A 182 -36.11 -14.06 29.13
N ALA A 183 -36.06 -15.28 28.59
CA ALA A 183 -37.02 -16.30 28.96
C ALA A 183 -36.77 -16.71 30.41
N THR A 184 -37.85 -16.99 31.13
CA THR A 184 -38.00 -17.28 32.57
C THR A 184 -37.28 -18.54 33.09
N HIS A 185 -36.20 -18.98 32.46
CA HIS A 185 -35.40 -20.12 32.89
C HIS A 185 -34.14 -19.63 33.59
N VAL A 186 -34.07 -19.80 34.92
CA VAL A 186 -32.79 -19.86 35.63
C VAL A 186 -32.22 -21.24 35.31
N SER A 187 -31.33 -21.33 34.33
CA SER A 187 -30.72 -22.61 34.00
C SER A 187 -29.62 -22.96 35.00
N SER A 188 -29.23 -24.24 35.07
CA SER A 188 -28.05 -24.68 35.82
C SER A 188 -26.78 -23.92 35.40
N ILE A 189 -26.71 -23.44 34.15
CA ILE A 189 -25.62 -22.60 33.65
C ILE A 189 -25.58 -21.25 34.38
N ASP A 190 -26.72 -20.55 34.48
CA ASP A 190 -26.77 -19.23 35.12
C ASP A 190 -26.40 -19.30 36.61
N THR A 191 -26.80 -20.40 37.25
CA THR A 191 -26.54 -20.64 38.68
C THR A 191 -25.06 -20.90 38.97
N TYR A 192 -24.36 -21.58 38.05
CA TYR A 192 -23.00 -22.07 38.27
C TYR A 192 -21.94 -21.45 37.33
N ILE A 193 -22.27 -20.32 36.71
CA ILE A 193 -21.46 -19.67 35.67
C ILE A 193 -19.99 -19.49 36.06
N LEU A 194 -19.71 -19.04 37.29
CA LEU A 194 -18.35 -18.82 37.79
C LEU A 194 -17.55 -20.12 37.93
N PHE A 195 -18.20 -21.21 38.34
CA PHE A 195 -17.56 -22.53 38.43
C PHE A 195 -17.25 -23.08 37.03
N MET A 196 -18.14 -22.83 36.07
CA MET A 196 -17.94 -23.21 34.67
C MET A 196 -16.77 -22.44 34.05
N GLU A 197 -16.75 -21.11 34.19
CA GLU A 197 -15.67 -20.24 33.71
C GLU A 197 -14.30 -20.70 34.24
N ALA A 198 -14.21 -20.95 35.56
CA ALA A 198 -12.99 -21.44 36.19
C ALA A 198 -12.59 -22.84 35.69
N SER A 199 -13.55 -23.75 35.50
CA SER A 199 -13.26 -25.11 35.01
C SER A 199 -12.75 -25.09 33.56
N ILE A 200 -13.40 -24.33 32.68
CA ILE A 200 -12.99 -24.14 31.29
C ILE A 200 -11.60 -23.49 31.23
N GLN A 201 -11.37 -22.42 31.98
CA GLN A 201 -10.08 -21.74 32.02
C GLN A 201 -8.96 -22.68 32.46
N ASN A 202 -9.19 -23.49 33.50
CA ASN A 202 -8.22 -24.48 33.96
C ASN A 202 -7.93 -25.55 32.89
N GLN A 203 -8.95 -26.02 32.17
CA GLN A 203 -8.75 -26.97 31.07
C GLN A 203 -7.91 -26.38 29.93
N LEU A 204 -8.15 -25.12 29.56
CA LEU A 204 -7.40 -24.43 28.51
C LEU A 204 -5.92 -24.23 28.89
N HIS A 205 -5.62 -24.02 30.17
CA HIS A 205 -4.24 -23.91 30.67
C HIS A 205 -3.56 -25.27 30.93
N SER A 206 -4.33 -26.31 31.20
CA SER A 206 -3.78 -27.63 31.54
C SER A 206 -3.09 -28.29 30.33
N HIS A 207 -2.01 -29.04 30.60
CA HIS A 207 -1.42 -29.93 29.60
C HIS A 207 -2.44 -31.03 29.28
N GLY A 208 -2.97 -31.04 28.06
CA GLY A 208 -4.11 -31.88 27.72
C GLY A 208 -4.75 -31.54 26.39
N LYS A 209 -6.09 -31.67 26.32
CA LYS A 209 -6.89 -31.68 25.07
C LYS A 209 -6.68 -30.46 24.16
N TYR A 210 -6.39 -29.28 24.73
CA TYR A 210 -6.36 -28.01 23.99
C TYR A 210 -4.95 -27.40 23.82
N GLN A 211 -3.90 -28.05 24.33
CA GLN A 211 -2.54 -27.48 24.34
C GLN A 211 -1.96 -27.23 22.94
N ASP A 212 -2.40 -28.00 21.94
CA ASP A 212 -1.92 -27.92 20.55
C ASP A 212 -2.82 -27.07 19.65
N ILE A 213 -3.85 -26.44 20.20
CA ILE A 213 -4.81 -25.64 19.42
C ILE A 213 -4.29 -24.24 19.23
N ARG A 214 -4.10 -23.87 17.96
CA ARG A 214 -3.61 -22.56 17.57
C ARG A 214 -4.38 -22.08 16.35
N TYR A 215 -4.90 -20.86 16.44
CA TYR A 215 -5.62 -20.25 15.32
C TYR A 215 -4.62 -19.45 14.49
N GLN A 216 -4.30 -19.96 13.31
CA GLN A 216 -3.47 -19.26 12.34
C GLN A 216 -4.31 -18.19 11.66
N ILE A 217 -4.05 -16.92 11.97
CA ILE A 217 -4.79 -15.79 11.39
C ILE A 217 -4.09 -15.31 10.13
N ALA A 218 -2.76 -15.28 10.15
CA ALA A 218 -1.98 -14.89 8.99
C ALA A 218 -0.73 -15.75 8.77
N ARG A 219 -0.24 -15.77 7.52
CA ARG A 219 0.98 -16.40 7.05
C ARG A 219 1.69 -15.47 6.08
N VAL A 220 2.96 -15.19 6.33
CA VAL A 220 3.85 -14.48 5.41
C VAL A 220 4.85 -15.49 4.87
N SER A 221 5.08 -15.50 3.55
CA SER A 221 5.99 -16.46 2.90
C SER A 221 7.15 -15.75 2.21
N SER A 222 8.36 -16.28 2.37
CA SER A 222 9.61 -15.80 1.77
C SER A 222 10.06 -16.68 0.60
N TYR A 223 9.12 -17.22 -0.19
CA TYR A 223 9.49 -17.99 -1.38
C TYR A 223 10.02 -17.08 -2.48
N THR A 224 10.95 -17.60 -3.29
CA THR A 224 11.45 -16.88 -4.46
C THR A 224 10.36 -16.81 -5.52
N PRO A 225 10.01 -15.60 -6.04
CA PRO A 225 9.04 -15.45 -7.11
C PRO A 225 9.49 -16.10 -8.43
N PRO A 226 8.58 -16.27 -9.41
CA PRO A 226 8.93 -16.66 -10.78
C PRO A 226 9.95 -15.70 -11.42
N ALA A 227 10.77 -16.22 -12.34
CA ALA A 227 11.83 -15.44 -12.99
C ALA A 227 11.29 -14.25 -13.80
N GLY A 228 11.94 -13.08 -13.66
CA GLY A 228 11.67 -11.88 -14.47
C GLY A 228 10.76 -10.82 -13.81
N MET A 229 10.33 -11.01 -12.57
CA MET A 229 9.55 -10.03 -11.80
C MET A 229 10.40 -9.32 -10.75
N ILE A 230 10.04 -8.07 -10.41
CA ILE A 230 10.70 -7.32 -9.33
C ILE A 230 10.32 -7.96 -8.00
N GLU A 231 11.33 -8.40 -7.26
CA GLU A 231 11.22 -9.21 -6.05
C GLU A 231 10.82 -8.36 -4.82
N LEU A 232 9.60 -8.59 -4.30
CA LEU A 232 9.19 -8.16 -2.96
C LEU A 232 9.22 -9.33 -1.97
N GLN A 233 10.30 -10.11 -1.98
CA GLN A 233 10.46 -11.26 -1.09
C GLN A 233 10.56 -10.77 0.38
N PRO A 234 9.65 -11.19 1.27
CA PRO A 234 9.74 -10.86 2.69
C PRO A 234 11.06 -11.35 3.32
N LYS A 235 11.78 -10.47 4.01
CA LYS A 235 12.98 -10.78 4.82
C LYS A 235 12.67 -10.77 6.31
N SER A 236 11.73 -9.93 6.72
CA SER A 236 11.14 -9.97 8.04
C SER A 236 9.73 -9.41 8.03
N PHE A 237 8.94 -9.73 9.05
CA PHE A 237 7.66 -9.07 9.28
C PHE A 237 7.37 -8.89 10.76
N ARG A 238 6.45 -7.98 11.04
CA ARG A 238 5.80 -7.80 12.33
C ARG A 238 4.32 -7.59 12.10
N PHE A 239 3.50 -7.72 13.13
CA PHE A 239 2.09 -7.39 13.04
C PHE A 239 1.70 -6.49 14.21
N ASP A 240 0.59 -5.79 14.03
CA ASP A 240 -0.10 -5.13 15.11
C ASP A 240 -1.61 -5.09 14.85
N ALA A 241 -2.39 -4.86 15.89
CA ALA A 241 -3.81 -4.67 15.81
C ALA A 241 -4.24 -3.45 16.62
N PHE A 242 -5.17 -2.68 16.07
CA PHE A 242 -5.75 -1.54 16.75
C PHE A 242 -7.24 -1.37 16.41
N LEU A 243 -7.92 -0.55 17.21
CA LEU A 243 -9.33 -0.22 17.08
C LEU A 243 -9.43 1.24 16.59
N PRO A 244 -9.79 1.51 15.32
CA PRO A 244 -9.91 2.89 14.81
C PRO A 244 -10.98 3.69 15.57
N ASP A 245 -12.04 3.00 15.97
CA ASP A 245 -13.17 3.51 16.74
C ASP A 245 -13.52 2.57 17.90
N ASN A 246 -14.45 2.98 18.77
CA ASN A 246 -15.01 2.12 19.82
C ASN A 246 -15.96 1.04 19.26
N THR A 247 -15.90 0.74 17.96
CA THR A 247 -16.71 -0.32 17.35
C THR A 247 -15.90 -1.62 17.25
N SER A 248 -16.58 -2.72 16.92
CA SER A 248 -15.96 -4.03 16.69
C SER A 248 -15.10 -4.11 15.42
N ASN A 249 -14.95 -3.02 14.65
CA ASN A 249 -14.26 -2.99 13.36
C ASN A 249 -12.75 -2.76 13.52
N GLY A 250 -12.10 -3.60 14.32
CA GLY A 250 -10.65 -3.56 14.46
C GLY A 250 -9.91 -3.83 13.15
N VAL A 251 -8.64 -3.46 13.12
CA VAL A 251 -7.75 -3.68 11.97
C VAL A 251 -6.53 -4.48 12.42
N LEU A 252 -6.24 -5.59 11.72
CA LEU A 252 -4.96 -6.27 11.79
C LEU A 252 -4.05 -5.72 10.69
N SER A 253 -2.87 -5.26 11.07
CA SER A 253 -1.86 -4.70 10.15
C SER A 253 -0.61 -5.58 10.17
N ILE A 254 -0.16 -6.02 9.00
CA ILE A 254 1.07 -6.81 8.84
C ILE A 254 2.10 -5.93 8.14
N PHE A 255 3.22 -5.72 8.81
CA PHE A 255 4.33 -4.87 8.40
C PHE A 255 5.46 -5.75 7.88
N ILE A 256 5.83 -5.59 6.62
CA ILE A 256 6.76 -6.46 5.92
C ILE A 256 7.97 -5.64 5.47
N GLN A 257 9.16 -6.18 5.75
CA GLN A 257 10.42 -5.72 5.19
C GLN A 257 10.84 -6.69 4.10
N THR A 258 11.16 -6.16 2.92
CA THR A 258 11.56 -6.94 1.72
C THR A 258 13.03 -6.78 1.35
N ARG A 259 13.67 -5.74 1.90
CA ARG A 259 15.08 -5.40 1.64
C ARG A 259 15.96 -5.73 2.85
N ASP A 260 17.26 -5.94 2.60
CA ASP A 260 18.24 -6.34 3.64
C ASP A 260 18.52 -5.27 4.70
N LYS A 261 17.93 -4.08 4.56
CA LYS A 261 18.05 -3.00 5.54
C LYS A 261 16.74 -2.87 6.31
N ILE A 262 16.84 -2.96 7.64
CA ILE A 262 15.71 -2.72 8.54
C ILE A 262 15.43 -1.21 8.54
N TYR A 263 14.34 -0.81 7.88
CA TYR A 263 13.92 0.59 7.82
C TYR A 263 12.70 0.90 8.67
N GLY A 264 11.85 -0.11 8.94
CA GLY A 264 10.63 0.05 9.71
C GLY A 264 10.86 0.41 11.17
N LYS A 265 9.91 1.14 11.78
CA LYS A 265 9.87 1.39 13.23
C LYS A 265 9.88 0.06 14.00
N GLN A 266 10.92 -0.16 14.81
CA GLN A 266 11.10 -1.40 15.57
C GLN A 266 10.57 -1.33 17.01
N THR A 267 10.59 -0.15 17.64
CA THR A 267 10.13 0.03 19.03
C THR A 267 8.78 0.70 19.08
N GLU A 268 7.92 0.30 20.02
CA GLU A 268 6.57 0.86 20.18
C GLU A 268 5.81 0.99 18.85
N LEU A 269 5.94 -0.02 17.96
CA LEU A 269 5.33 0.00 16.62
C LEU A 269 3.85 0.34 16.70
N TRP A 270 3.17 -0.25 17.69
CA TRP A 270 1.76 -0.04 17.93
C TRP A 270 1.40 1.41 18.23
N ARG A 271 2.15 2.06 19.11
CA ARG A 271 1.91 3.45 19.48
C ARG A 271 2.15 4.35 18.30
N ALA A 272 3.22 4.09 17.54
CA ALA A 272 3.49 4.83 16.32
C ALA A 272 2.40 4.65 15.26
N TRP A 273 1.80 3.45 15.17
CA TRP A 273 0.74 3.14 14.22
C TRP A 273 -0.59 3.77 14.61
N GLU A 274 -0.94 3.68 15.89
CA GLU A 274 -2.11 4.35 16.46
C GLU A 274 -1.99 5.87 16.35
N ASP A 275 -0.83 6.43 16.72
CA ASP A 275 -0.54 7.86 16.57
C ASP A 275 -0.69 8.29 15.10
N GLN A 276 -0.26 7.46 14.16
CA GLN A 276 -0.36 7.73 12.73
C GLN A 276 -1.83 7.81 12.29
N TRP A 277 -2.62 6.75 12.51
CA TRP A 277 -3.96 6.66 11.94
C TRP A 277 -5.03 7.35 12.79
N ILE A 278 -4.96 7.21 14.11
CA ILE A 278 -5.97 7.78 15.02
C ILE A 278 -5.69 9.24 15.33
N LEU A 279 -4.44 9.58 15.70
CA LEU A 279 -4.13 10.92 16.20
C LEU A 279 -3.73 11.92 15.10
N LYS A 280 -3.00 11.50 14.07
CA LYS A 280 -2.55 12.41 12.99
C LYS A 280 -3.50 12.44 11.81
N LEU A 281 -3.90 11.26 11.31
CA LEU A 281 -4.74 11.16 10.11
C LEU A 281 -6.24 11.21 10.43
N HIS A 282 -6.62 10.81 11.64
CA HIS A 282 -8.02 10.71 12.10
C HIS A 282 -8.89 9.82 11.19
N CYS A 283 -8.32 8.74 10.65
CA CYS A 283 -9.03 7.81 9.78
C CYS A 283 -8.52 6.37 9.94
N SER A 284 -9.28 5.43 9.41
CA SER A 284 -8.85 4.03 9.25
C SER A 284 -7.94 3.89 8.01
N PRO A 285 -6.93 2.99 8.04
CA PRO A 285 -6.15 2.63 6.85
C PRO A 285 -6.97 1.85 5.80
N ILE A 286 -8.18 1.43 6.14
CA ILE A 286 -9.14 0.76 5.26
C ILE A 286 -10.34 1.71 5.09
N PRO A 287 -10.66 2.17 3.87
CA PRO A 287 -11.74 3.11 3.63
C PRO A 287 -13.10 2.41 3.59
N GLU A 288 -14.17 3.20 3.55
CA GLU A 288 -15.53 2.71 3.51
C GLU A 288 -15.80 1.87 2.26
N GLY A 289 -16.51 0.76 2.43
CA GLY A 289 -16.84 -0.18 1.36
C GLY A 289 -15.79 -1.25 1.10
N GLU A 290 -14.57 -1.08 1.63
CA GLU A 290 -13.45 -2.01 1.50
C GLU A 290 -13.19 -2.81 2.77
N THR A 291 -12.47 -3.93 2.64
CA THR A 291 -12.15 -4.79 3.80
C THR A 291 -10.66 -5.01 4.00
N SER A 292 -9.85 -4.50 3.09
CA SER A 292 -8.39 -4.57 3.14
C SER A 292 -7.74 -3.40 2.40
N SER A 293 -6.48 -3.12 2.73
CA SER A 293 -5.65 -2.19 2.00
C SER A 293 -4.19 -2.60 2.02
N ILE A 294 -3.43 -2.16 1.01
CA ILE A 294 -2.00 -2.41 0.87
C ILE A 294 -1.32 -1.05 0.69
N ILE A 295 -0.29 -0.80 1.48
CA ILE A 295 0.51 0.44 1.42
C ILE A 295 1.95 0.05 1.09
N LEU A 296 2.46 0.49 -0.06
CA LEU A 296 3.83 0.26 -0.50
C LEU A 296 4.64 1.54 -0.28
N ASN A 297 5.72 1.44 0.49
CA ASN A 297 6.56 2.57 0.80
C ASN A 297 7.25 3.13 -0.45
N LYS A 298 7.17 4.44 -0.64
CA LYS A 298 7.76 5.11 -1.81
C LYS A 298 9.27 4.91 -1.97
N ASN A 299 10.02 4.75 -0.88
CA ASN A 299 11.46 4.46 -0.95
C ASN A 299 11.72 3.02 -1.39
N MET A 300 10.84 2.08 -1.06
CA MET A 300 10.92 0.72 -1.59
C MET A 300 10.61 0.73 -3.09
N VAL A 301 9.53 1.41 -3.50
CA VAL A 301 9.18 1.54 -4.91
C VAL A 301 10.32 2.21 -5.70
N TYR A 302 10.92 3.27 -5.17
CA TYR A 302 12.08 3.90 -5.81
C TYR A 302 13.26 2.94 -5.95
N GLU A 303 13.73 2.31 -4.87
CA GLU A 303 14.95 1.49 -4.91
C GLU A 303 14.76 0.16 -5.66
N SER A 304 13.58 -0.46 -5.59
CA SER A 304 13.32 -1.78 -6.19
C SER A 304 12.78 -1.68 -7.62
N VAL A 305 12.16 -0.56 -7.99
CA VAL A 305 11.41 -0.44 -9.26
C VAL A 305 11.96 0.67 -10.13
N ILE A 306 11.94 1.90 -9.62
CA ILE A 306 12.27 3.08 -10.43
C ILE A 306 13.76 3.11 -10.75
N LYS A 307 14.60 2.96 -9.73
CA LYS A 307 16.05 3.08 -9.86
C LYS A 307 16.66 2.00 -10.78
N PRO A 308 16.33 0.69 -10.65
CA PRO A 308 16.84 -0.31 -11.58
C PRO A 308 16.40 -0.05 -13.04
N ALA A 309 15.17 0.44 -13.25
CA ALA A 309 14.70 0.80 -14.57
C ALA A 309 15.45 2.00 -15.16
N LEU A 310 15.75 3.02 -14.34
CA LEU A 310 16.59 4.16 -14.74
C LEU A 310 18.00 3.71 -15.10
N GLU A 311 18.61 2.85 -14.27
CA GLU A 311 19.95 2.31 -14.51
C GLU A 311 20.01 1.47 -15.80
N ALA A 312 18.99 0.65 -16.06
CA ALA A 312 18.85 -0.11 -17.30
C ALA A 312 18.72 0.81 -18.53
N ALA A 313 18.04 1.95 -18.40
CA ALA A 313 17.95 3.00 -19.41
C ALA A 313 19.23 3.87 -19.51
N LYS A 314 20.28 3.57 -18.73
CA LYS A 314 21.53 4.34 -18.62
C LYS A 314 21.31 5.77 -18.12
N PHE A 315 20.27 5.99 -17.33
CA PHE A 315 20.01 7.23 -16.61
C PHE A 315 20.48 7.10 -15.18
N SER A 316 20.71 8.23 -14.52
CA SER A 316 21.04 8.25 -13.10
C SER A 316 20.00 9.04 -12.31
N GLY A 317 19.39 8.38 -11.31
CA GLY A 317 18.51 9.05 -10.36
C GLY A 317 19.32 9.82 -9.31
N LYS A 318 18.93 11.06 -9.01
CA LYS A 318 19.50 11.86 -7.90
C LYS A 318 18.82 11.58 -6.55
N GLY A 319 18.10 10.46 -6.45
CA GLY A 319 17.33 10.06 -5.27
C GLY A 319 15.87 10.52 -5.30
N LEU A 320 15.13 10.08 -4.29
CA LEU A 320 13.75 10.47 -4.05
C LEU A 320 13.71 11.82 -3.29
N SER A 321 12.89 12.77 -3.75
CA SER A 321 12.60 13.98 -3.00
C SER A 321 11.72 13.65 -1.77
N ASN A 322 11.96 14.33 -0.65
CA ASN A 322 11.12 14.18 0.55
C ASN A 322 9.85 15.05 0.42
N THR A 323 8.95 14.68 -0.49
CA THR A 323 7.68 15.38 -0.72
C THR A 323 6.52 14.67 -0.02
N THR A 324 5.48 15.42 0.34
CA THR A 324 4.18 14.89 0.78
C THR A 324 3.23 14.79 -0.42
N GLY A 325 2.30 13.84 -0.40
CA GLY A 325 1.26 13.74 -1.44
C GLY A 325 1.76 13.44 -2.86
N SER A 326 3.02 13.02 -3.00
CA SER A 326 3.64 12.71 -4.29
C SER A 326 4.91 11.87 -4.14
N LEU A 327 5.26 11.15 -5.19
CA LEU A 327 6.56 10.52 -5.39
C LEU A 327 7.31 11.34 -6.44
N GLU A 328 8.39 12.02 -6.05
CA GLU A 328 9.19 12.84 -6.97
C GLU A 328 10.63 12.32 -7.06
N VAL A 329 11.11 12.14 -8.30
CA VAL A 329 12.46 11.68 -8.62
C VAL A 329 13.09 12.64 -9.63
N LYS A 330 14.32 13.08 -9.35
CA LYS A 330 15.14 13.81 -10.31
C LYS A 330 15.99 12.82 -11.10
N ILE A 331 15.84 12.83 -12.41
CA ILE A 331 16.47 11.92 -13.36
C ILE A 331 17.47 12.70 -14.19
N ASP A 332 18.74 12.33 -14.10
CA ASP A 332 19.76 12.83 -15.01
C ASP A 332 19.86 11.87 -16.20
N THR A 333 19.46 12.35 -17.37
CA THR A 333 19.43 11.54 -18.59
C THR A 333 20.77 11.50 -19.31
N GLY A 334 21.70 12.40 -18.97
CA GLY A 334 22.95 12.60 -19.71
C GLY A 334 22.76 12.99 -21.19
N LYS A 335 21.52 13.31 -21.59
CA LYS A 335 21.19 13.67 -22.98
C LYS A 335 21.65 15.10 -23.27
N ARG A 336 22.14 15.28 -24.48
CA ARG A 336 22.51 16.59 -25.04
C ARG A 336 21.62 16.86 -26.23
N VAL A 337 21.21 18.10 -26.37
CA VAL A 337 20.53 18.56 -27.56
C VAL A 337 21.55 19.23 -28.44
N HIS A 338 21.67 18.71 -29.67
CA HIS A 338 22.62 19.17 -30.66
C HIS A 338 21.90 19.61 -31.92
N ARG A 339 22.33 20.73 -32.49
CA ARG A 339 22.05 21.11 -33.86
C ARG A 339 23.29 21.76 -34.45
N ASP A 340 23.67 21.32 -35.65
CA ASP A 340 24.70 22.00 -36.41
C ASP A 340 24.23 23.39 -36.87
N LYS A 341 25.19 24.19 -37.33
CA LYS A 341 24.91 25.48 -37.97
C LYS A 341 23.97 25.26 -39.14
N PHE A 342 22.92 26.06 -39.20
CA PHE A 342 21.94 26.03 -40.29
C PHE A 342 22.30 27.09 -41.33
N TYR A 343 22.29 26.70 -42.60
CA TYR A 343 22.52 27.59 -43.74
C TYR A 343 21.60 27.20 -44.88
N TYR A 344 20.72 28.11 -45.29
CA TYR A 344 19.80 27.87 -46.38
C TYR A 344 19.74 29.08 -47.31
N LYS A 345 19.73 28.81 -48.62
CA LYS A 345 19.69 29.81 -49.69
C LYS A 345 18.43 29.59 -50.52
N VAL A 346 17.64 30.65 -50.71
CA VAL A 346 16.53 30.64 -51.67
C VAL A 346 16.70 31.73 -52.72
N PRO A 347 16.15 31.53 -53.93
CA PRO A 347 15.93 32.64 -54.85
C PRO A 347 15.09 33.72 -54.17
N GLY A 348 15.51 34.98 -54.27
CA GLY A 348 14.77 36.12 -53.74
C GLY A 348 13.42 36.29 -54.44
N SER A 349 12.59 37.17 -53.88
CA SER A 349 11.27 37.50 -54.46
C SER A 349 11.36 38.24 -55.82
N ASP A 350 12.54 38.72 -56.18
CA ASP A 350 12.86 39.34 -57.46
C ASP A 350 13.71 38.42 -58.35
N ALA A 351 13.79 38.72 -59.65
CA ALA A 351 14.47 37.85 -60.63
C ALA A 351 16.00 37.78 -60.49
N PHE A 352 16.59 38.50 -59.53
CA PHE A 352 18.03 38.75 -59.43
C PHE A 352 18.63 38.59 -58.03
N GLY A 353 17.81 38.53 -56.96
CA GLY A 353 18.26 38.44 -55.58
C GLY A 353 18.33 37.03 -55.02
N TYR A 354 18.98 36.91 -53.87
CA TYR A 354 18.98 35.70 -53.05
C TYR A 354 18.74 36.08 -51.60
N GLU A 355 17.98 35.26 -50.90
CA GLU A 355 17.83 35.36 -49.45
C GLU A 355 18.65 34.25 -48.79
N TRP A 356 19.42 34.64 -47.76
CA TRP A 356 20.19 33.72 -46.94
C TRP A 356 19.63 33.67 -45.53
N TYR A 357 19.50 32.45 -45.02
CA TYR A 357 19.06 32.17 -43.67
C TYR A 357 20.17 31.44 -42.93
N LYS A 358 20.69 32.03 -41.87
CA LYS A 358 21.75 31.46 -41.04
C LYS A 358 21.29 31.37 -39.61
N ALA A 359 21.58 30.26 -38.95
CA ALA A 359 21.40 30.16 -37.50
C ALA A 359 22.54 29.36 -36.87
N ASP A 360 22.99 29.81 -35.70
CA ASP A 360 24.11 29.20 -35.00
C ASP A 360 23.84 27.75 -34.59
N ALA A 361 24.92 27.03 -34.28
CA ALA A 361 24.84 25.71 -33.70
C ALA A 361 24.27 25.78 -32.28
N VAL A 362 23.54 24.75 -31.89
CA VAL A 362 22.98 24.58 -30.55
C VAL A 362 23.64 23.35 -29.95
N ASP A 363 24.27 23.50 -28.78
CA ASP A 363 24.81 22.38 -28.03
C ASP A 363 24.56 22.62 -26.55
N VAL A 364 23.50 21.98 -26.03
CA VAL A 364 23.03 22.19 -24.66
C VAL A 364 22.92 20.86 -23.94
N THR A 365 23.60 20.77 -22.79
CA THR A 365 23.37 19.70 -21.83
C THR A 365 22.06 19.95 -21.11
N LEU A 366 21.17 18.96 -21.13
CA LEU A 366 19.85 19.11 -20.54
C LEU A 366 19.92 19.10 -19.01
N PRO A 367 19.09 19.93 -18.33
CA PRO A 367 18.92 19.83 -16.89
C PRO A 367 18.27 18.48 -16.52
N PRO A 368 18.39 18.01 -15.26
CA PRO A 368 17.70 16.81 -14.82
C PRO A 368 16.18 16.91 -15.04
N LEU A 369 15.60 15.84 -15.58
CA LEU A 369 14.16 15.64 -15.68
C LEU A 369 13.58 15.43 -14.28
N THR A 370 12.40 15.99 -13.99
CA THR A 370 11.67 15.67 -12.76
C THR A 370 10.47 14.81 -13.09
N LEU A 371 10.48 13.56 -12.61
CA LEU A 371 9.34 12.66 -12.64
C LEU A 371 8.55 12.85 -11.34
N THR A 372 7.28 13.22 -11.46
CA THR A 372 6.39 13.37 -10.30
C THR A 372 5.17 12.47 -10.48
N LEU A 373 5.07 11.41 -9.69
CA LEU A 373 3.84 10.64 -9.57
C LEU A 373 2.97 11.32 -8.50
N LYS A 374 1.83 11.87 -8.90
CA LYS A 374 0.91 12.59 -8.03
C LYS A 374 -0.51 12.43 -8.51
N GLU A 375 -1.40 12.11 -7.59
CA GLU A 375 -2.82 12.03 -7.86
C GLU A 375 -3.44 13.37 -8.30
N ASN A 376 -4.27 13.33 -9.34
CA ASN A 376 -5.02 14.49 -9.80
C ASN A 376 -6.52 14.14 -9.83
N SER A 377 -7.31 14.85 -9.04
CA SER A 377 -8.77 14.79 -9.06
C SER A 377 -9.37 13.37 -8.99
N GLY A 378 -8.83 12.52 -8.10
CA GLY A 378 -9.33 11.15 -7.88
C GLY A 378 -8.88 10.11 -8.92
N SER A 379 -7.93 10.45 -9.80
CA SER A 379 -7.28 9.51 -10.70
C SER A 379 -5.77 9.49 -10.43
N PRO A 380 -5.12 8.30 -10.36
CA PRO A 380 -3.68 8.16 -10.26
C PRO A 380 -2.99 8.47 -11.59
N THR A 381 -3.08 9.72 -12.00
CA THR A 381 -2.24 10.21 -13.08
C THR A 381 -0.83 10.41 -12.56
N TYR A 382 0.16 10.38 -13.44
CA TYR A 382 1.47 10.92 -13.12
C TYR A 382 1.82 12.06 -14.07
N ALA A 383 2.69 12.96 -13.63
CA ALA A 383 3.16 14.09 -14.41
C ALA A 383 4.68 14.06 -14.49
N THR A 384 5.20 13.97 -15.70
CA THR A 384 6.60 14.31 -15.99
C THR A 384 6.66 15.80 -16.29
N SER A 385 7.55 16.52 -15.62
CA SER A 385 7.82 17.91 -15.97
C SER A 385 9.29 18.08 -16.32
N TRP A 386 9.53 18.66 -17.49
CA TRP A 386 10.86 19.04 -17.92
C TRP A 386 10.79 20.39 -18.58
N GLU A 387 11.69 21.28 -18.20
CA GLU A 387 11.87 22.56 -18.87
C GLU A 387 13.35 22.75 -19.14
N TRP A 388 13.68 23.16 -20.35
CA TRP A 388 15.02 23.60 -20.72
C TRP A 388 14.93 24.63 -21.83
N GLN A 389 15.95 25.46 -21.92
CA GLN A 389 16.01 26.54 -22.90
C GLN A 389 17.39 26.68 -23.49
N TYR A 390 17.44 27.17 -24.73
CA TYR A 390 18.67 27.58 -25.38
C TYR A 390 18.45 28.87 -26.15
N SER A 391 19.52 29.64 -26.29
CA SER A 391 19.53 30.83 -27.14
C SER A 391 20.28 30.54 -28.42
N CYS A 392 19.69 30.89 -29.56
CA CYS A 392 20.27 30.73 -30.88
C CYS A 392 20.30 32.10 -31.56
N LYS A 393 21.49 32.48 -32.04
CA LYS A 393 21.62 33.65 -32.92
C LYS A 393 21.23 33.25 -34.33
N TRP A 394 20.58 34.17 -35.02
CA TRP A 394 20.19 34.01 -36.40
C TRP A 394 20.49 35.28 -37.19
N GLU A 395 20.67 35.10 -38.48
CA GLU A 395 20.93 36.15 -39.46
C GLU A 395 20.10 35.84 -40.71
N TYR A 396 19.44 36.88 -41.21
CA TYR A 396 18.72 36.91 -42.46
C TYR A 396 19.36 37.99 -43.33
N ASP A 397 19.78 37.62 -44.52
CA ASP A 397 20.40 38.53 -45.48
C ASP A 397 19.60 38.50 -46.77
N ASP A 398 18.98 39.62 -47.11
CA ASP A 398 18.25 39.83 -48.37
C ASP A 398 19.10 40.72 -49.28
N ALA A 399 19.64 40.11 -50.34
CA ALA A 399 20.41 40.82 -51.35
C ALA A 399 19.51 41.14 -52.54
N GLY A 400 19.06 42.39 -52.63
CA GLY A 400 18.19 42.90 -53.70
C GLY A 400 18.69 44.22 -54.31
N PRO A 401 18.32 44.55 -55.57
CA PRO A 401 18.56 45.84 -56.18
C PRO A 401 17.55 46.85 -55.66
N THR A 402 17.94 47.70 -54.70
CA THR A 402 17.05 48.70 -54.10
C THR A 402 17.29 50.12 -54.63
N GLY A 403 18.33 50.33 -55.46
CA GLY A 403 18.70 51.63 -56.02
C GLY A 403 18.26 51.86 -57.47
N ILE A 404 17.95 53.13 -57.79
CA ILE A 404 17.73 53.63 -59.17
C ILE A 404 19.00 53.46 -60.05
N ASP A 405 20.16 53.20 -59.43
CA ASP A 405 21.48 53.01 -60.06
C ASP A 405 21.91 51.54 -60.24
N GLY A 406 21.09 50.57 -59.81
CA GLY A 406 21.42 49.15 -59.89
C GLY A 406 22.43 48.67 -58.84
N SER A 407 22.70 49.46 -57.79
CA SER A 407 23.50 48.99 -56.65
C SER A 407 22.75 47.93 -55.84
N ILE A 408 23.47 46.88 -55.44
CA ILE A 408 22.99 45.83 -54.54
C ILE A 408 23.22 46.37 -53.12
N GLN A 409 22.15 46.50 -52.32
CA GLN A 409 22.28 46.71 -50.88
C GLN A 409 21.92 45.38 -50.18
N ASP A 410 22.84 44.92 -49.34
CA ASP A 410 22.61 43.78 -48.47
C ASP A 410 21.83 44.27 -47.24
N HIS A 411 20.61 43.77 -47.07
CA HIS A 411 19.82 44.02 -45.86
C HIS A 411 20.02 42.86 -44.90
N ILE A 412 21.00 43.02 -44.00
CA ILE A 412 21.26 42.05 -42.93
C ILE A 412 20.37 42.39 -41.74
N THR A 413 19.47 41.48 -41.38
CA THR A 413 18.72 41.49 -40.12
C THR A 413 19.20 40.32 -39.29
N ASP A 414 19.66 40.57 -38.07
CA ASP A 414 20.05 39.53 -37.13
C ASP A 414 19.17 39.54 -35.88
N GLY A 415 19.38 38.57 -35.01
CA GLY A 415 18.80 38.58 -33.68
C GLY A 415 19.16 37.35 -32.87
N THR A 416 18.83 37.38 -31.59
CA THR A 416 18.86 36.19 -30.72
C THR A 416 17.42 35.75 -30.43
N THR A 417 17.17 34.45 -30.49
CA THR A 417 15.92 33.85 -30.04
C THR A 417 16.21 32.79 -29.00
N THR A 418 15.48 32.86 -27.88
CA THR A 418 15.48 31.81 -26.87
C THR A 418 14.33 30.85 -27.18
N ALA A 419 14.66 29.60 -27.47
CA ALA A 419 13.69 28.53 -27.54
C ALA A 419 13.56 27.89 -26.17
N ILE A 420 12.32 27.80 -25.67
CA ILE A 420 11.98 27.20 -24.39
C ILE A 420 11.18 25.94 -24.69
N HIS A 421 11.80 24.80 -24.40
CA HIS A 421 11.21 23.48 -24.53
C HIS A 421 10.61 23.08 -23.19
N THR A 422 9.31 22.85 -23.21
CA THR A 422 8.54 22.41 -22.05
C THR A 422 7.93 21.06 -22.38
N LEU A 423 8.15 20.09 -21.50
CA LEU A 423 7.35 18.88 -21.42
C LEU A 423 6.20 19.18 -20.47
N PRO A 424 5.01 19.54 -20.96
CA PRO A 424 3.99 20.14 -20.13
C PRO A 424 3.35 19.10 -19.20
N LYS A 425 3.14 19.59 -17.99
CA LYS A 425 2.50 19.00 -16.82
C LYS A 425 1.00 18.72 -16.97
N ASP A 426 0.51 18.30 -18.15
CA ASP A 426 -0.92 18.01 -18.30
C ASP A 426 -1.21 16.50 -18.22
N PRO A 427 -1.45 15.96 -17.01
CA PRO A 427 -1.89 14.57 -16.84
C PRO A 427 -3.22 14.27 -17.55
N ASN A 428 -4.00 15.28 -17.95
CA ASN A 428 -5.27 15.09 -18.65
C ASN A 428 -5.09 15.01 -20.18
N ALA A 429 -4.00 15.54 -20.74
CA ALA A 429 -3.74 15.52 -22.19
C ALA A 429 -3.20 14.17 -22.67
N HIS A 430 -2.38 13.52 -21.83
CA HIS A 430 -1.83 12.18 -22.08
C HIS A 430 -1.87 11.39 -20.78
N PRO A 431 -3.02 10.76 -20.41
CA PRO A 431 -3.09 9.92 -19.23
C PRO A 431 -2.25 8.68 -19.48
N LYS A 432 -0.97 8.76 -19.14
CA LYS A 432 -0.13 7.59 -19.03
C LYS A 432 -0.45 7.02 -17.64
N VAL A 433 -1.15 5.90 -17.62
CA VAL A 433 -1.78 5.33 -16.42
C VAL A 433 -0.82 4.34 -15.79
N VAL A 434 -0.64 4.41 -14.47
CA VAL A 434 -0.13 3.24 -13.75
C VAL A 434 -1.19 2.16 -13.82
N THR A 435 -0.95 1.16 -14.66
CA THR A 435 -1.96 0.17 -14.98
C THR A 435 -1.75 -1.04 -14.08
N LEU A 436 -2.78 -1.39 -13.30
CA LEU A 436 -2.88 -2.71 -12.70
C LEU A 436 -3.04 -3.72 -13.83
N LEU A 437 -2.04 -4.56 -14.05
CA LEU A 437 -2.10 -5.62 -15.06
C LEU A 437 -3.03 -6.74 -14.57
N ASP A 438 -2.97 -7.05 -13.28
CA ASP A 438 -3.81 -8.00 -12.56
C ASP A 438 -3.85 -7.63 -11.06
N ASP A 439 -4.24 -8.58 -10.21
CA ASP A 439 -4.43 -8.35 -8.77
C ASP A 439 -3.10 -8.30 -7.99
N TYR A 440 -1.98 -8.60 -8.64
CA TYR A 440 -0.67 -8.71 -8.01
C TYR A 440 0.44 -7.98 -8.77
N SER A 441 0.17 -7.45 -9.97
CA SER A 441 1.16 -6.75 -10.78
C SER A 441 0.72 -5.37 -11.26
N LEU A 442 1.61 -4.40 -11.10
CA LEU A 442 1.44 -3.04 -11.61
C LEU A 442 2.48 -2.78 -12.71
N LYS A 443 2.11 -2.04 -13.77
CA LYS A 443 3.04 -1.51 -14.77
C LYS A 443 2.98 0.01 -14.78
N MET A 444 4.15 0.64 -14.77
CA MET A 444 4.28 2.08 -15.04
C MET A 444 5.06 2.29 -16.33
N ASP A 445 4.41 2.85 -17.34
CA ASP A 445 5.07 3.40 -18.51
C ASP A 445 5.41 4.86 -18.18
N CYS A 446 6.63 5.31 -18.44
CA CYS A 446 7.11 6.68 -18.27
C CYS A 446 7.81 7.22 -19.52
N SER A 447 7.53 6.61 -20.68
CA SER A 447 8.15 6.95 -21.96
C SER A 447 7.84 8.38 -22.38
N ILE A 448 8.79 9.03 -23.04
CA ILE A 448 8.64 10.37 -23.62
C ILE A 448 8.91 10.29 -25.12
N SER A 449 7.97 10.80 -25.90
CA SER A 449 8.07 10.93 -27.35
C SER A 449 8.33 12.38 -27.77
N LYS A 450 8.74 12.60 -29.02
CA LYS A 450 8.98 13.95 -29.56
C LYS A 450 7.72 14.82 -29.52
N ASP A 451 6.56 14.22 -29.76
CA ASP A 451 5.26 14.91 -29.80
C ASP A 451 4.79 15.38 -28.41
N ASP A 452 5.37 14.86 -27.33
CA ASP A 452 5.05 15.28 -25.96
C ASP A 452 5.62 16.69 -25.64
N TRP A 453 6.59 17.17 -26.42
CA TRP A 453 7.26 18.45 -26.19
C TRP A 453 6.48 19.64 -26.79
N LYS A 454 6.35 20.71 -26.00
CA LYS A 454 5.91 22.03 -26.47
C LYS A 454 7.08 22.98 -26.53
N VAL A 455 7.24 23.64 -27.67
CA VAL A 455 8.29 24.65 -27.88
C VAL A 455 7.65 26.03 -27.98
N THR A 456 8.17 26.95 -27.18
CA THR A 456 7.86 28.37 -27.28
C THR A 456 9.13 29.13 -27.64
N PHE A 457 8.99 30.24 -28.35
CA PHE A 457 10.12 31.04 -28.81
C PHE A 457 9.96 32.46 -28.32
N ASP A 458 10.91 32.91 -27.52
CA ASP A 458 10.99 34.27 -27.00
C ASP A 458 12.09 35.04 -27.74
N PRO A 459 11.75 36.17 -28.40
CA PRO A 459 12.75 37.03 -29.02
C PRO A 459 13.52 37.81 -27.96
N GLU A 460 14.79 38.09 -28.23
CA GLU A 460 15.55 39.05 -27.44
C GLU A 460 14.85 40.41 -27.45
N LYS A 461 14.63 40.98 -26.26
CA LYS A 461 13.95 42.27 -26.13
C LYS A 461 14.90 43.38 -26.55
N ARG A 462 14.52 44.16 -27.57
CA ARG A 462 15.26 45.35 -27.98
C ARG A 462 14.63 46.62 -27.43
N SER A 463 15.48 47.60 -27.15
CA SER A 463 15.08 48.96 -26.82
C SER A 463 14.34 49.60 -28.01
N ALA A 464 13.61 50.69 -27.75
CA ALA A 464 12.90 51.41 -28.80
C ALA A 464 13.83 51.95 -29.90
N TRP A 465 15.09 52.23 -29.55
CA TRP A 465 16.09 52.73 -30.49
C TRP A 465 16.65 51.61 -31.39
N GLU A 466 16.97 50.45 -30.82
CA GLU A 466 17.39 49.27 -31.56
C GLU A 466 16.29 48.77 -32.51
N LYS A 467 15.02 48.81 -32.09
CA LYS A 467 13.87 48.49 -32.96
C LYS A 467 13.76 49.34 -34.21
N PHE A 468 14.15 50.62 -34.09
CA PHE A 468 14.06 51.57 -35.20
C PHE A 468 15.12 51.29 -36.27
N TRP A 469 16.30 50.80 -35.89
CA TRP A 469 17.42 50.58 -36.81
C TRP A 469 17.62 49.11 -37.22
N GLU A 470 17.28 48.15 -36.35
CA GLU A 470 17.61 46.73 -36.51
C GLU A 470 16.36 45.85 -36.69
N GLY A 471 15.17 46.44 -36.69
CA GLY A 471 13.90 45.74 -36.91
C GLY A 471 13.21 45.21 -35.64
N PRO A 472 12.01 44.64 -35.78
CA PRO A 472 11.12 44.30 -34.65
C PRO A 472 11.59 43.08 -33.83
N ASP A 473 11.19 43.04 -32.55
CA ASP A 473 11.37 41.90 -31.62
C ASP A 473 10.44 40.73 -31.99
N THR A 474 10.47 40.24 -33.23
CA THR A 474 9.64 39.12 -33.66
C THR A 474 10.50 37.96 -34.10
N VAL A 475 10.24 36.78 -33.55
CA VAL A 475 10.90 35.54 -33.99
C VAL A 475 10.50 35.25 -35.44
N PRO A 476 11.46 35.16 -36.38
CA PRO A 476 11.15 34.86 -37.77
C PRO A 476 10.39 33.54 -37.93
N LYS A 477 9.46 33.45 -38.89
CA LYS A 477 8.67 32.23 -39.11
C LYS A 477 9.54 31.01 -39.41
N TRP A 478 10.62 31.19 -40.16
CA TRP A 478 11.56 30.13 -40.51
C TRP A 478 12.29 29.59 -39.27
N MET A 479 12.59 30.44 -38.27
CA MET A 479 13.19 30.01 -36.99
C MET A 479 12.26 29.06 -36.23
N LYS A 480 10.93 29.25 -36.32
CA LYS A 480 9.95 28.36 -35.68
C LYS A 480 9.84 26.99 -36.36
N GLY A 481 10.33 26.88 -37.60
CA GLY A 481 10.37 25.63 -38.37
C GLY A 481 11.72 24.91 -38.29
N LEU A 482 12.68 25.41 -37.50
CA LEU A 482 13.95 24.74 -37.31
C LEU A 482 13.77 23.53 -36.41
N ASP A 483 14.12 22.36 -36.94
CA ASP A 483 14.12 21.13 -36.17
C ASP A 483 15.30 21.14 -35.20
N VAL A 484 15.00 20.91 -33.93
CA VAL A 484 15.98 20.70 -32.88
C VAL A 484 15.67 19.35 -32.27
N GLU A 485 16.67 18.47 -32.28
CA GLU A 485 16.53 17.11 -31.76
C GLU A 485 16.20 17.17 -30.27
N VAL A 486 14.92 17.01 -29.94
CA VAL A 486 14.47 16.82 -28.55
C VAL A 486 14.69 15.36 -28.14
N PRO A 487 15.03 15.10 -26.87
CA PRO A 487 15.19 13.74 -26.40
C PRO A 487 13.85 13.00 -26.41
N ASP A 488 13.86 11.81 -26.99
CA ASP A 488 12.89 10.77 -26.79
C ASP A 488 13.54 9.59 -26.06
N PHE A 489 12.74 8.86 -25.28
CA PHE A 489 13.17 7.61 -24.67
C PHE A 489 11.97 6.77 -24.24
N ASP A 490 12.16 5.46 -24.31
CA ASP A 490 11.28 4.48 -23.69
C ASP A 490 11.78 4.22 -22.26
N LEU A 491 10.96 4.54 -21.26
CA LEU A 491 11.25 4.26 -19.86
C LEU A 491 10.11 3.43 -19.29
N GLN A 492 10.28 2.12 -19.33
CA GLN A 492 9.35 1.17 -18.70
C GLN A 492 9.86 0.86 -17.29
N LEU A 493 9.11 1.23 -16.26
CA LEU A 493 9.49 0.99 -14.87
C LEU A 493 9.18 -0.46 -14.43
N GLY A 494 9.06 -1.40 -15.37
CA GLY A 494 8.85 -2.82 -15.10
C GLY A 494 7.49 -3.16 -14.49
N SER A 495 7.41 -4.38 -13.94
CA SER A 495 6.24 -4.89 -13.21
C SER A 495 6.60 -5.32 -11.80
N VAL A 496 5.81 -4.88 -10.82
CA VAL A 496 6.01 -5.18 -9.40
C VAL A 496 5.07 -6.30 -9.00
N ASP A 497 5.58 -7.48 -8.64
CA ASP A 497 4.78 -8.56 -8.08
C ASP A 497 4.70 -8.42 -6.56
N PHE A 498 3.49 -8.15 -6.06
CA PHE A 498 3.22 -8.04 -4.62
C PHE A 498 2.37 -9.21 -4.09
N PHE A 499 2.26 -10.33 -4.82
CA PHE A 499 1.48 -11.52 -4.44
C PHE A 499 1.84 -12.07 -3.04
N LEU A 500 3.14 -12.22 -2.75
CA LEU A 500 3.61 -12.75 -1.46
C LEU A 500 3.22 -11.86 -0.28
N THR A 501 2.91 -10.59 -0.55
CA THR A 501 2.45 -9.64 0.46
C THR A 501 0.92 -9.55 0.53
N THR A 502 0.17 -10.16 -0.38
CA THR A 502 -1.31 -10.06 -0.41
C THR A 502 -2.03 -11.33 -0.01
N ASN A 503 -1.38 -12.49 -0.11
CA ASN A 503 -1.92 -13.76 0.37
C ASN A 503 -1.48 -14.02 1.82
N LEU A 504 -1.94 -13.16 2.75
CA LEU A 504 -1.49 -13.25 4.13
C LEU A 504 -2.48 -13.90 5.09
N LEU A 505 -3.80 -13.94 4.85
CA LEU A 505 -4.73 -14.52 5.83
C LEU A 505 -5.01 -16.00 5.55
N PHE A 506 -5.14 -16.80 6.62
CA PHE A 506 -5.53 -18.22 6.60
C PHE A 506 -4.76 -19.09 5.58
N PRO A 507 -3.71 -19.80 6.02
CA PRO A 507 -2.77 -20.47 5.12
C PRO A 507 -3.45 -21.46 4.17
N GLY A 508 -3.35 -21.17 2.87
CA GLY A 508 -3.76 -22.02 1.76
C GLY A 508 -3.30 -21.42 0.42
N ASP A 509 -3.38 -22.19 -0.67
CA ASP A 509 -2.90 -21.77 -2.00
C ASP A 509 -3.82 -20.75 -2.71
N LYS A 510 -4.65 -20.01 -1.97
CA LYS A 510 -5.73 -19.19 -2.53
C LYS A 510 -5.52 -17.71 -2.26
N GLN A 511 -5.66 -16.91 -3.31
CA GLN A 511 -5.66 -15.45 -3.26
C GLN A 511 -6.71 -14.93 -2.26
N VAL A 512 -6.26 -14.14 -1.28
CA VAL A 512 -7.12 -13.59 -0.21
C VAL A 512 -7.67 -12.22 -0.58
N ILE A 513 -6.87 -11.32 -1.17
CA ILE A 513 -7.30 -9.96 -1.52
C ILE A 513 -7.68 -9.87 -3.00
N ASP A 514 -8.90 -9.40 -3.27
CA ASP A 514 -9.38 -8.90 -4.56
C ASP A 514 -9.14 -7.40 -4.63
N VAL A 515 -8.12 -6.96 -5.39
CA VAL A 515 -7.81 -5.53 -5.52
C VAL A 515 -8.93 -4.84 -6.31
N ASP A 516 -9.47 -3.74 -5.80
CA ASP A 516 -10.49 -2.98 -6.50
C ASP A 516 -9.87 -2.20 -7.68
N LYS A 517 -9.96 -2.80 -8.87
CA LYS A 517 -9.47 -2.20 -10.12
C LYS A 517 -10.24 -0.94 -10.53
N LYS A 518 -11.46 -0.71 -10.00
CA LYS A 518 -12.22 0.52 -10.26
C LYS A 518 -11.72 1.67 -9.39
N ALA A 519 -11.35 1.38 -8.14
CA ALA A 519 -10.63 2.33 -7.29
C ALA A 519 -9.25 2.66 -7.90
N GLY A 520 -8.54 1.63 -8.37
CA GLY A 520 -7.23 1.78 -8.99
C GLY A 520 -6.10 1.92 -7.95
N LEU A 521 -4.92 2.30 -8.43
CA LEU A 521 -3.80 2.66 -7.56
C LEU A 521 -3.98 4.10 -7.06
N HIS A 522 -3.51 4.45 -5.88
CA HIS A 522 -3.42 5.83 -5.39
C HIS A 522 -2.00 6.17 -4.98
N ILE A 523 -1.63 7.46 -5.04
CA ILE A 523 -0.27 7.93 -4.68
C ILE A 523 -0.35 9.15 -3.75
N PRO A 524 -0.89 9.01 -2.53
CA PRO A 524 -0.86 10.06 -1.50
C PRO A 524 0.54 10.29 -0.90
N GLY A 525 1.62 9.81 -1.53
CA GLY A 525 2.97 9.88 -1.01
C GLY A 525 3.60 8.51 -1.01
N ASP A 526 2.99 7.55 -0.30
CA ASP A 526 3.19 6.12 -0.52
C ASP A 526 2.20 5.61 -1.59
N LEU A 527 2.48 4.46 -2.19
CA LEU A 527 1.54 3.80 -3.10
C LEU A 527 0.47 3.09 -2.27
N TYR A 528 -0.79 3.29 -2.63
CA TYR A 528 -1.93 2.80 -1.87
C TYR A 528 -2.92 2.05 -2.75
N LEU A 529 -3.26 0.83 -2.35
CA LEU A 529 -4.23 -0.04 -3.00
C LEU A 529 -5.28 -0.47 -1.99
N VAL A 530 -6.50 -0.66 -2.47
CA VAL A 530 -7.62 -1.12 -1.65
C VAL A 530 -8.30 -2.31 -2.30
N GLY A 531 -9.02 -3.08 -1.50
CA GLY A 531 -9.72 -4.24 -2.01
C GLY A 531 -10.50 -5.00 -0.95
N LYS A 532 -11.07 -6.12 -1.39
CA LYS A 532 -11.93 -6.97 -0.58
C LYS A 532 -11.28 -8.31 -0.33
N VAL A 533 -11.48 -8.82 0.88
CA VAL A 533 -11.08 -10.16 1.26
C VAL A 533 -12.10 -11.13 0.69
N LYS A 534 -11.65 -12.08 -0.12
CA LYS A 534 -12.50 -13.12 -0.72
C LYS A 534 -12.89 -14.13 0.35
N THR A 535 -14.16 -14.14 0.71
CA THR A 535 -14.83 -15.24 1.42
C THR A 535 -15.43 -16.20 0.38
N LYS A 536 -15.30 -17.52 0.56
CA LYS A 536 -15.82 -18.55 -0.35
C LYS A 536 -17.34 -18.54 -0.52
#